data_AF-R4WUF0-F1
#
_entry.id   AF-R4WUF0-F1
#
_cell.length_a   1.000
_cell.length_b   1.000
_cell.length_c   1.000
_cell.angle_alpha   90.00
_cell.angle_beta   90.00
_cell.angle_gamma   90.00
#
_symmetry.space_group_name_H-M   'P 1'
#
loop_
_entity.id
_entity.type
_entity.pdbx_description
1 polymer ?
#
loop_
_entity_poly.entity_id
_entity_poly.type
_entity_poly.pdbx_seq_one_letter_code
_entity_poly.pdbx_strand_id
1 'polypeptide(L)'
;MLIEKMVCEGVLIPLPKYDNCYLARTDPRDVARVESKTFISTRNQQETIPTPAEGVKGTLGNWMAPEEMDRLVCERFNGCMRDRIMYILPFSMGPVGGPISKMGVQITDSAYVAASMRIMTRLGADVVEHMNEENQHDVVLARHSVGRPAETPVPHWPCDPEKTLILHKPEENDIVSYGSGYGGNSLLGKKCFALRIGSTIAK
;
A
#
# COMPACT_ATOMS: atom_id res chain seq x y z
N MET A 1 1.77 -20.45 -10.89
CA MET A 1 0.88 -20.46 -9.72
C MET A 1 0.08 -19.15 -9.51
N LEU A 2 0.67 -17.98 -9.19
CA LEU A 2 -0.12 -16.75 -8.93
C LEU A 2 -0.67 -16.08 -10.21
N ILE A 3 0.14 -16.01 -11.27
CA ILE A 3 -0.27 -15.44 -12.56
C ILE A 3 -1.38 -16.28 -13.20
N GLU A 4 -1.20 -17.60 -13.26
CA GLU A 4 -2.20 -18.54 -13.78
C GLU A 4 -3.54 -18.40 -13.05
N LYS A 5 -3.52 -18.29 -11.71
CA LYS A 5 -4.71 -18.03 -10.90
C LYS A 5 -5.44 -16.76 -11.37
N MET A 6 -4.72 -15.65 -11.50
CA MET A 6 -5.32 -14.38 -11.95
C MET A 6 -5.82 -14.43 -13.40
N VAL A 7 -5.22 -15.24 -14.26
CA VAL A 7 -5.73 -15.49 -15.62
C VAL A 7 -7.04 -16.29 -15.57
N CYS A 8 -7.10 -17.35 -14.76
CA CYS A 8 -8.32 -18.14 -14.55
C CYS A 8 -9.46 -17.31 -13.94
N GLU A 9 -9.14 -16.40 -13.02
CA GLU A 9 -10.10 -15.48 -12.39
C GLU A 9 -10.48 -14.29 -13.30
N GLY A 10 -9.86 -14.17 -14.47
CA GLY A 10 -10.13 -13.11 -15.44
C GLY A 10 -9.55 -11.74 -15.07
N VAL A 11 -8.75 -11.64 -14.02
CA VAL A 11 -8.07 -10.39 -13.59
C VAL A 11 -6.94 -10.02 -14.56
N LEU A 12 -6.26 -11.02 -15.11
CA LEU A 12 -5.17 -10.84 -16.08
C LEU A 12 -5.53 -11.46 -17.44
N ILE A 13 -5.17 -10.74 -18.50
CA ILE A 13 -5.31 -11.19 -19.89
C ILE A 13 -3.91 -11.44 -20.45
N PRO A 14 -3.57 -12.67 -20.89
CA PRO A 14 -2.30 -12.95 -21.55
C PRO A 14 -2.14 -12.12 -22.83
N LEU A 15 -0.91 -11.65 -23.10
CA LEU A 15 -0.57 -10.92 -24.32
C LEU A 15 0.29 -11.81 -25.22
N PRO A 16 -0.30 -12.65 -26.10
CA PRO A 16 0.41 -13.71 -26.82
C PRO A 16 1.46 -13.21 -27.82
N LYS A 17 1.45 -11.91 -28.11
CA LYS A 17 2.47 -11.26 -28.96
C LYS A 17 3.82 -11.12 -28.26
N TYR A 18 3.87 -11.20 -26.93
CA TYR A 18 5.06 -10.98 -26.12
C TYR A 18 5.27 -12.14 -25.15
N ASP A 19 6.51 -12.29 -24.67
CA ASP A 19 6.84 -13.33 -23.70
C ASP A 19 6.47 -12.88 -22.28
N ASN A 20 5.77 -13.75 -21.55
CA ASN A 20 5.36 -13.57 -20.16
C ASN A 20 4.76 -12.18 -19.83
N CYS A 21 3.96 -11.63 -20.75
CA CYS A 21 3.31 -10.33 -20.61
C CYS A 21 1.80 -10.46 -20.42
N TYR A 22 1.23 -9.59 -19.59
CA TYR A 22 -0.18 -9.62 -19.21
C TYR A 22 -0.77 -8.21 -19.16
N LEU A 23 -2.08 -8.12 -19.38
CA LEU A 23 -2.87 -6.90 -19.26
C LEU A 23 -3.86 -7.04 -18.09
N ALA A 24 -3.83 -6.09 -17.16
CA ALA A 24 -4.90 -5.87 -16.19
C ALA A 24 -5.75 -4.66 -16.62
N ARG A 25 -7.06 -4.74 -16.43
CA ARG A 25 -7.99 -3.60 -16.59
C ARG A 25 -8.60 -3.26 -15.25
N THR A 26 -8.56 -1.99 -14.85
CA THR A 26 -9.07 -1.57 -13.54
C THR A 26 -10.53 -1.11 -13.63
N ASP A 27 -11.19 -0.96 -12.49
CA ASP A 27 -12.41 -0.16 -12.39
C ASP A 27 -12.06 1.29 -12.78
N PRO A 28 -12.87 1.99 -13.60
CA PRO A 28 -12.60 3.37 -14.02
C PRO A 28 -12.51 4.37 -12.85
N ARG A 29 -13.04 4.01 -11.68
CA ARG A 29 -12.95 4.83 -10.45
C ARG A 29 -11.65 4.60 -9.69
N ASP A 30 -10.88 3.56 -10.03
CA ASP A 30 -9.61 3.19 -9.39
C ASP A 30 -8.45 3.16 -10.42
N VAL A 31 -8.18 4.33 -11.02
CA VAL A 31 -7.24 4.49 -12.14
C VAL A 31 -6.02 5.38 -11.81
N ALA A 32 -6.02 6.02 -10.64
CA ALA A 32 -5.03 7.03 -10.30
C ALA A 32 -4.83 7.13 -8.79
N ARG A 33 -3.80 7.87 -8.39
CA ARG A 33 -3.67 8.32 -7.00
C ARG A 33 -4.80 9.27 -6.66
N VAL A 34 -5.33 9.16 -5.45
CA VAL A 34 -6.37 10.06 -4.94
C VAL A 34 -5.78 10.90 -3.83
N GLU A 35 -5.13 12.01 -4.20
CA GLU A 35 -4.40 12.85 -3.22
C GLU A 35 -5.34 13.42 -2.15
N SER A 36 -6.60 13.72 -2.47
CA SER A 36 -7.60 14.15 -1.48
C SER A 36 -7.98 13.08 -0.45
N LYS A 37 -7.61 11.82 -0.69
CA LYS A 37 -7.81 10.67 0.22
C LYS A 37 -6.48 10.16 0.78
N THR A 38 -5.41 10.94 0.63
CA THR A 38 -4.07 10.59 1.07
C THR A 38 -3.63 11.51 2.21
N PHE A 39 -3.32 10.93 3.36
CA PHE A 39 -3.07 11.64 4.61
C PHE A 39 -1.76 11.21 5.27
N ILE A 40 -1.19 12.08 6.08
CA ILE A 40 -0.11 11.78 7.03
C ILE A 40 -0.65 12.12 8.42
N SER A 41 -0.41 11.26 9.38
CA SER A 41 -0.85 11.43 10.77
C SER A 41 0.36 11.59 11.69
N THR A 42 0.42 12.73 12.36
CA THR A 42 1.41 13.09 13.39
C THR A 42 0.68 13.72 14.55
N ARG A 43 1.23 13.63 15.77
CA ARG A 43 0.59 14.25 16.95
C ARG A 43 0.38 15.75 16.79
N ASN A 44 1.37 16.43 16.23
CA ASN A 44 1.26 17.85 15.90
C ASN A 44 1.07 18.02 14.39
N GLN A 45 0.00 18.70 13.99
CA GLN A 45 -0.30 19.01 12.58
C GLN A 45 0.85 19.72 11.86
N GLN A 46 1.58 20.59 12.56
CA GLN A 46 2.68 21.38 11.99
C GLN A 46 3.89 20.53 11.57
N GLU A 47 4.02 19.31 12.10
CA GLU A 47 5.06 18.36 11.67
C GLU A 47 4.74 17.73 10.32
N THR A 48 3.47 17.76 9.90
CA THR A 48 2.99 17.23 8.63
C THR A 48 2.80 18.32 7.57
N ILE A 49 2.11 19.42 7.90
CA ILE A 49 1.84 20.53 6.98
C ILE A 49 2.06 21.89 7.66
N PRO A 50 2.51 22.92 6.92
CA PRO A 50 2.58 24.27 7.47
C PRO A 50 1.20 24.85 7.70
N THR A 51 1.09 25.77 8.66
CA THR A 51 -0.10 26.61 8.83
C THR A 51 -0.24 27.54 7.61
N PRO A 52 -1.30 27.43 6.80
CA PRO A 52 -1.49 28.31 5.67
C PRO A 52 -1.81 29.74 6.15
N ALA A 53 -1.47 30.73 5.33
CA ALA A 53 -1.90 32.11 5.57
C ALA A 53 -3.43 32.23 5.53
N GLU A 54 -3.98 33.24 6.19
CA GLU A 54 -5.42 33.48 6.22
C GLU A 54 -6.00 33.59 4.79
N GLY A 55 -7.09 32.87 4.54
CA GLY A 55 -7.73 32.80 3.22
C GLY A 55 -7.03 31.90 2.19
N VAL A 56 -5.88 31.30 2.51
CA VAL A 56 -5.15 30.40 1.60
C VAL A 56 -5.46 28.94 1.94
N LYS A 57 -5.84 28.15 0.92
CA LYS A 57 -5.96 26.69 1.07
C LYS A 57 -4.57 26.05 0.97
N GLY A 58 -4.19 25.28 1.98
CA GLY A 58 -2.96 24.49 1.96
C GLY A 58 -2.95 23.45 0.83
N THR A 59 -1.81 23.29 0.16
CA THR A 59 -1.62 22.36 -0.98
C THR A 59 -0.46 21.38 -0.78
N LEU A 60 0.22 21.44 0.38
CA LEU A 60 1.45 20.70 0.66
C LEU A 60 1.22 19.32 1.31
N GLY A 61 -0.04 18.94 1.52
CA GLY A 61 -0.41 17.64 2.08
C GLY A 61 -1.74 17.71 2.81
N ASN A 62 -2.22 16.56 3.27
CA ASN A 62 -3.37 16.47 4.16
C ASN A 62 -2.92 15.84 5.48
N TRP A 63 -3.27 16.48 6.58
CA TRP A 63 -3.07 15.94 7.92
C TRP A 63 -4.38 15.36 8.44
N MET A 64 -4.27 14.32 9.25
CA MET A 64 -5.38 13.69 9.96
C MET A 64 -4.95 13.42 11.40
N ALA A 65 -5.82 13.73 12.37
CA ALA A 65 -5.53 13.46 13.77
C ALA A 65 -5.39 11.96 14.03
N PRO A 66 -4.47 11.51 14.92
CA PRO A 66 -4.30 10.09 15.25
C PRO A 66 -5.59 9.38 15.66
N GLU A 67 -6.44 10.01 16.47
CA GLU A 67 -7.68 9.42 16.96
C GLU A 67 -8.72 9.24 15.84
N GLU A 68 -8.79 10.22 14.92
CA GLU A 68 -9.66 10.12 13.75
C GLU A 68 -9.17 9.01 12.82
N MET A 69 -7.85 8.92 12.63
CA MET A 69 -7.22 7.85 11.87
C MET A 69 -7.61 6.48 12.41
N ASP A 70 -7.38 6.21 13.70
CA ASP A 70 -7.58 4.88 14.27
C ASP A 70 -9.05 4.47 14.16
N ARG A 71 -9.98 5.42 14.34
CA ARG A 71 -11.41 5.21 14.10
C ARG A 71 -11.70 4.78 12.66
N LEU A 72 -11.17 5.50 11.66
CA LEU A 72 -11.41 5.22 10.25
C LEU A 72 -10.78 3.90 9.79
N VAL A 73 -9.61 3.54 10.34
CA VAL A 73 -8.95 2.25 10.10
C VAL A 73 -9.80 1.11 10.68
N CYS A 74 -10.25 1.21 11.93
CA CYS A 74 -11.12 0.21 12.55
C CYS A 74 -12.42 -0.01 11.77
N GLU A 75 -13.08 1.07 11.31
CA GLU A 75 -14.31 1.01 10.53
C GLU A 75 -14.13 0.26 9.20
N ARG A 76 -12.96 0.41 8.56
CA ARG A 76 -12.69 -0.12 7.22
C ARG A 76 -12.13 -1.54 7.26
N PHE A 77 -11.20 -1.83 8.15
CA PHE A 77 -10.43 -3.08 8.10
C PHE A 77 -11.15 -4.26 8.76
N ASN A 78 -12.15 -4.03 9.60
CA ASN A 78 -12.87 -5.12 10.25
C ASN A 78 -13.57 -6.02 9.22
N GLY A 79 -13.09 -7.26 9.08
CA GLY A 79 -13.63 -8.24 8.13
C GLY A 79 -13.38 -7.94 6.64
N CYS A 80 -12.55 -6.94 6.29
CA CYS A 80 -12.35 -6.51 4.90
C CYS A 80 -11.79 -7.60 3.97
N MET A 81 -10.99 -8.52 4.52
CA MET A 81 -10.39 -9.64 3.80
C MET A 81 -11.15 -10.97 3.99
N ARG A 82 -12.40 -10.93 4.50
CA ARG A 82 -13.16 -12.16 4.75
C ARG A 82 -13.22 -13.01 3.49
N ASP A 83 -12.88 -14.29 3.64
CA ASP A 83 -12.81 -15.30 2.59
C ASP A 83 -11.82 -14.99 1.44
N ARG A 84 -10.88 -14.05 1.66
CA ARG A 84 -9.74 -13.79 0.77
C ARG A 84 -8.43 -14.29 1.37
N ILE A 85 -7.48 -14.57 0.50
CA ILE A 85 -6.09 -14.87 0.92
C ILE A 85 -5.41 -13.56 1.32
N MET A 86 -4.87 -13.50 2.53
CA MET A 86 -3.92 -12.46 2.93
C MET A 86 -2.51 -12.89 2.53
N TYR A 87 -1.92 -12.21 1.57
CA TYR A 87 -0.52 -12.37 1.19
C TYR A 87 0.37 -11.55 2.13
N ILE A 88 1.45 -12.16 2.62
CA ILE A 88 2.48 -11.50 3.43
C ILE A 88 3.71 -11.34 2.54
N LEU A 89 4.15 -10.10 2.35
CA LEU A 89 5.17 -9.71 1.39
C LEU A 89 6.32 -9.01 2.13
N PRO A 90 7.32 -9.74 2.66
CA PRO A 90 8.55 -9.14 3.16
C PRO A 90 9.35 -8.59 1.98
N PHE A 91 9.68 -7.30 2.01
CA PHE A 91 10.40 -6.65 0.92
C PHE A 91 11.51 -5.71 1.39
N SER A 92 12.51 -5.52 0.52
CA SER A 92 13.59 -4.56 0.71
C SER A 92 13.55 -3.46 -0.36
N MET A 93 13.69 -2.22 0.11
CA MET A 93 13.87 -1.01 -0.68
C MET A 93 15.37 -0.75 -0.84
N GLY A 94 15.93 -1.29 -1.93
CA GLY A 94 17.38 -1.31 -2.18
C GLY A 94 17.90 -2.74 -2.26
N PRO A 95 19.21 -2.96 -2.47
CA PRO A 95 19.83 -4.26 -2.32
C PRO A 95 19.65 -4.79 -0.89
N VAL A 96 19.35 -6.07 -0.73
CA VAL A 96 19.23 -6.68 0.61
C VAL A 96 20.58 -6.56 1.34
N GLY A 97 20.56 -6.13 2.61
CA GLY A 97 21.77 -5.85 3.40
C GLY A 97 22.53 -4.57 3.00
N GLY A 98 22.03 -3.79 2.04
CA GLY A 98 22.66 -2.52 1.65
C GLY A 98 22.64 -1.47 2.78
N PRO A 99 23.64 -0.58 2.86
CA PRO A 99 23.82 0.35 3.99
C PRO A 99 22.72 1.41 4.12
N ILE A 100 22.02 1.70 3.02
CA ILE A 100 20.88 2.64 2.98
C ILE A 100 19.55 1.91 2.75
N SER A 101 19.57 0.58 2.66
CA SER A 101 18.39 -0.20 2.36
C SER A 101 17.46 -0.20 3.55
N LYS A 102 16.16 -0.06 3.27
CA LYS A 102 15.10 -0.13 4.28
C LYS A 102 14.17 -1.29 3.97
N MET A 103 13.69 -1.94 5.01
CA MET A 103 12.87 -3.14 4.89
C MET A 103 11.44 -2.85 5.32
N GLY A 104 10.50 -3.60 4.76
CA GLY A 104 9.10 -3.51 5.14
C GLY A 104 8.38 -4.82 4.93
N VAL A 105 7.23 -4.97 5.60
CA VAL A 105 6.33 -6.11 5.42
C VAL A 105 5.00 -5.58 4.95
N GLN A 106 4.64 -5.90 3.71
CA GLN A 106 3.32 -5.57 3.18
C GLN A 106 2.37 -6.76 3.30
N ILE A 107 1.21 -6.55 3.94
CA ILE A 107 0.09 -7.47 3.86
C ILE A 107 -0.92 -6.98 2.82
N THR A 108 -1.50 -7.89 2.03
CA THR A 108 -2.51 -7.55 1.04
C THR A 108 -3.46 -8.70 0.73
N ASP A 109 -4.71 -8.39 0.39
CA ASP A 109 -5.69 -9.33 -0.18
C ASP A 109 -5.68 -9.40 -1.73
N SER A 110 -4.72 -8.75 -2.39
CA SER A 110 -4.66 -8.64 -3.85
C SER A 110 -3.46 -9.40 -4.44
N ALA A 111 -3.77 -10.41 -5.25
CA ALA A 111 -2.78 -11.15 -6.02
C ALA A 111 -2.03 -10.25 -7.02
N TYR A 112 -2.73 -9.26 -7.59
CA TYR A 112 -2.13 -8.27 -8.50
C TYR A 112 -1.05 -7.45 -7.78
N VAL A 113 -1.32 -7.01 -6.55
CA VAL A 113 -0.35 -6.28 -5.72
C VAL A 113 0.84 -7.15 -5.39
N ALA A 114 0.62 -8.41 -4.99
CA ALA A 114 1.71 -9.35 -4.70
C ALA A 114 2.63 -9.58 -5.91
N ALA A 115 2.05 -9.82 -7.10
CA ALA A 115 2.81 -9.98 -8.33
C ALA A 115 3.58 -8.71 -8.72
N SER A 116 2.94 -7.54 -8.58
CA SER A 116 3.55 -6.25 -8.91
C SER A 116 4.66 -5.86 -7.93
N MET A 117 4.49 -6.12 -6.64
CA MET A 117 5.52 -5.88 -5.62
C MET A 117 6.76 -6.72 -5.91
N ARG A 118 6.61 -7.99 -6.33
CA ARG A 118 7.75 -8.83 -6.73
C ARG A 118 8.57 -8.25 -7.90
N ILE A 119 7.96 -7.47 -8.78
CA ILE A 119 8.67 -6.77 -9.87
C ILE A 119 9.35 -5.50 -9.34
N MET A 120 8.65 -4.76 -8.47
CA MET A 120 9.05 -3.41 -8.05
C MET A 120 10.04 -3.38 -6.88
N THR A 121 10.13 -4.45 -6.09
CA THR A 121 10.97 -4.55 -4.89
C THR A 121 11.74 -5.88 -4.87
N ARG A 122 12.70 -6.02 -3.95
CA ARG A 122 13.31 -7.33 -3.66
C ARG A 122 12.41 -7.99 -2.63
N LEU A 123 11.83 -9.13 -2.97
CA LEU A 123 10.81 -9.81 -2.16
C LEU A 123 11.21 -11.28 -2.00
N GLY A 124 11.22 -11.79 -0.76
CA GLY A 124 11.49 -13.20 -0.52
C GLY A 124 12.18 -13.51 0.79
N ALA A 125 12.65 -14.75 0.90
CA ALA A 125 13.29 -15.31 2.10
C ALA A 125 14.53 -14.53 2.53
N ASP A 126 15.39 -14.13 1.58
CA ASP A 126 16.60 -13.35 1.86
C ASP A 126 16.29 -12.07 2.64
N VAL A 127 15.14 -11.43 2.39
CA VAL A 127 14.70 -10.25 3.14
C VAL A 127 14.34 -10.61 4.57
N VAL A 128 13.63 -11.72 4.77
CA VAL A 128 13.24 -12.22 6.11
C VAL A 128 14.48 -12.56 6.93
N GLU A 129 15.49 -13.19 6.33
CA GLU A 129 16.75 -13.52 7.01
C GLU A 129 17.50 -12.28 7.51
N HIS A 130 17.31 -11.14 6.85
CA HIS A 130 17.88 -9.86 7.28
C HIS A 130 17.00 -9.12 8.29
N MET A 131 15.74 -9.50 8.47
CA MET A 131 14.87 -8.99 9.53
C MET A 131 15.15 -9.77 10.82
N ASN A 132 15.67 -9.10 11.84
CA ASN A 132 16.04 -9.74 13.11
C ASN A 132 15.61 -8.87 14.31
N GLU A 133 15.80 -9.40 15.52
CA GLU A 133 15.38 -8.72 16.76
C GLU A 133 16.03 -7.35 16.95
N GLU A 134 17.22 -7.13 16.40
CA GLU A 134 17.96 -5.87 16.52
C GLU A 134 17.37 -4.76 15.62
N ASN A 135 16.86 -5.12 14.44
CA ASN A 135 16.35 -4.15 13.45
C ASN A 135 14.84 -4.18 13.24
N GLN A 136 14.10 -4.96 14.04
CA GLN A 136 12.64 -5.08 13.94
C GLN A 136 11.91 -3.73 14.03
N HIS A 137 12.44 -2.78 14.81
CA HIS A 137 11.83 -1.45 14.98
C HIS A 137 11.99 -0.55 13.75
N ASP A 138 12.94 -0.85 12.87
CA ASP A 138 13.17 -0.14 11.61
C ASP A 138 12.32 -0.68 10.45
N VAL A 139 11.63 -1.81 10.66
CA VAL A 139 10.80 -2.43 9.63
C VAL A 139 9.51 -1.65 9.49
N VAL A 140 9.23 -1.19 8.26
CA VAL A 140 7.98 -0.51 7.95
C VAL A 140 6.84 -1.50 7.77
N LEU A 141 5.79 -1.33 8.58
CA LEU A 141 4.55 -2.09 8.49
C LEU A 141 3.67 -1.48 7.39
N ALA A 142 3.17 -2.32 6.48
CA ALA A 142 2.40 -1.86 5.34
C ALA A 142 1.12 -2.69 5.17
N ARG A 143 -0.02 -2.13 5.57
CA ARG A 143 -1.32 -2.79 5.56
C ARG A 143 -2.13 -2.33 4.36
N HIS A 144 -2.46 -3.26 3.45
CA HIS A 144 -3.25 -2.96 2.26
C HIS A 144 -4.47 -3.87 2.16
N SER A 145 -5.64 -3.32 1.83
CA SER A 145 -6.82 -4.09 1.40
C SER A 145 -7.52 -3.39 0.25
N VAL A 146 -8.03 -4.15 -0.71
CA VAL A 146 -8.93 -3.64 -1.75
C VAL A 146 -10.31 -3.22 -1.21
N GLY A 147 -10.61 -3.53 0.06
CA GLY A 147 -11.81 -3.09 0.75
C GLY A 147 -13.10 -3.81 0.33
N ARG A 148 -12.95 -4.98 -0.28
CA ARG A 148 -14.06 -5.82 -0.72
C ARG A 148 -13.80 -7.23 -0.21
N PRO A 149 -14.62 -7.79 0.69
CA PRO A 149 -14.60 -9.22 1.01
C PRO A 149 -14.75 -10.11 -0.24
N ALA A 150 -14.59 -11.42 -0.11
CA ALA A 150 -14.84 -12.31 -1.25
C ALA A 150 -16.31 -12.20 -1.68
N GLU A 151 -16.53 -12.07 -2.99
CA GLU A 151 -17.85 -11.96 -3.62
C GLU A 151 -17.89 -12.94 -4.81
N THR A 152 -19.08 -13.46 -5.13
CA THR A 152 -19.30 -14.38 -6.26
C THR A 152 -20.41 -13.82 -7.17
N PRO A 153 -20.15 -13.57 -8.46
CA PRO A 153 -18.86 -13.75 -9.15
C PRO A 153 -17.80 -12.77 -8.63
N VAL A 154 -16.52 -13.19 -8.66
CA VAL A 154 -15.41 -12.33 -8.26
C VAL A 154 -15.36 -11.14 -9.21
N PRO A 155 -15.41 -9.89 -8.72
CA PRO A 155 -15.28 -8.73 -9.59
C PRO A 155 -13.90 -8.72 -10.25
N HIS A 156 -13.85 -8.36 -11.53
CA HIS A 156 -12.61 -8.27 -12.30
C HIS A 156 -11.57 -7.36 -11.62
N TRP A 157 -12.02 -6.29 -10.97
CA TRP A 157 -11.16 -5.36 -10.22
C TRP A 157 -11.82 -4.96 -8.90
N PRO A 158 -11.57 -5.70 -7.79
CA PRO A 158 -12.11 -5.35 -6.50
C PRO A 158 -11.52 -4.00 -6.03
N CYS A 159 -12.39 -3.07 -5.66
CA CYS A 159 -12.04 -1.79 -5.05
C CYS A 159 -13.24 -1.21 -4.27
N ASP A 160 -12.96 -0.29 -3.36
CA ASP A 160 -13.94 0.53 -2.63
C ASP A 160 -13.59 2.02 -2.84
N PRO A 161 -13.95 2.60 -4.00
CA PRO A 161 -13.63 3.98 -4.33
C PRO A 161 -14.22 4.96 -3.32
N GLU A 162 -15.39 4.67 -2.76
CA GLU A 162 -16.08 5.54 -1.82
C GLU A 162 -15.28 5.66 -0.51
N LYS A 163 -14.83 4.53 0.06
CA LYS A 163 -14.10 4.51 1.34
C LYS A 163 -12.58 4.51 1.22
N THR A 164 -12.04 4.68 0.01
CA THR A 164 -10.59 4.74 -0.23
C THR A 164 -9.87 5.64 0.79
N LEU A 165 -8.77 5.15 1.35
CA LEU A 165 -7.98 5.86 2.35
C LEU A 165 -6.52 5.42 2.24
N ILE A 166 -5.59 6.36 2.08
CA ILE A 166 -4.15 6.11 2.08
C ILE A 166 -3.53 6.94 3.18
N LEU A 167 -2.81 6.32 4.09
CA LEU A 167 -2.46 6.90 5.37
C LEU A 167 -1.06 6.47 5.81
N HIS A 168 -0.33 7.39 6.43
CA HIS A 168 1.07 7.21 6.80
C HIS A 168 1.26 7.67 8.24
N LYS A 169 1.85 6.82 9.07
CA LYS A 169 2.22 7.09 10.47
C LYS A 169 3.75 7.05 10.60
N PRO A 170 4.45 8.16 10.36
CA PRO A 170 5.90 8.18 10.42
C PRO A 170 6.45 7.83 11.82
N GLU A 171 5.74 8.20 12.91
CA GLU A 171 6.14 7.86 14.28
C GLU A 171 6.07 6.35 14.59
N GLU A 172 5.27 5.59 13.83
CA GLU A 172 5.02 4.16 14.06
C GLU A 172 5.58 3.27 12.95
N ASN A 173 6.26 3.85 11.96
CA ASN A 173 6.70 3.15 10.74
C ASN A 173 5.54 2.36 10.08
N ASP A 174 4.31 2.89 10.12
CA ASP A 174 3.11 2.20 9.62
C ASP A 174 2.49 2.93 8.43
N ILE A 175 2.10 2.16 7.43
CA ILE A 175 1.42 2.61 6.22
C ILE A 175 0.13 1.82 6.12
N VAL A 176 -1.00 2.52 5.98
CA VAL A 176 -2.31 1.91 5.84
C VAL A 176 -2.93 2.36 4.52
N SER A 177 -3.40 1.41 3.73
CA SER A 177 -4.09 1.69 2.47
C SER A 177 -5.31 0.80 2.32
N TYR A 178 -6.44 1.41 1.99
CA TYR A 178 -7.72 0.76 1.88
C TYR A 178 -8.44 1.20 0.60
N GLY A 179 -9.12 0.27 -0.06
CA GLY A 179 -10.13 0.54 -1.08
C GLY A 179 -9.60 0.74 -2.50
N SER A 180 -8.29 0.75 -2.72
CA SER A 180 -7.68 0.96 -4.04
C SER A 180 -6.64 -0.10 -4.35
N GLY A 181 -6.82 -0.83 -5.46
CA GLY A 181 -5.84 -1.77 -6.00
C GLY A 181 -4.79 -1.11 -6.89
N TYR A 182 -4.95 0.18 -7.21
CA TYR A 182 -4.12 0.88 -8.18
C TYR A 182 -2.74 1.27 -7.65
N GLY A 183 -1.70 0.80 -8.35
CA GLY A 183 -0.33 1.34 -8.39
C GLY A 183 0.15 2.07 -7.14
N GLY A 184 0.13 3.41 -7.16
CA GLY A 184 0.69 4.24 -6.08
C GLY A 184 -0.04 4.16 -4.74
N ASN A 185 -1.29 3.66 -4.73
CA ASN A 185 -2.09 3.48 -3.53
C ASN A 185 -1.90 2.07 -2.95
N SER A 186 -1.57 1.08 -3.78
CA SER A 186 -1.52 -0.34 -3.38
C SER A 186 -0.09 -0.92 -3.31
N LEU A 187 0.86 -0.40 -4.09
CA LEU A 187 2.27 -0.80 -4.06
C LEU A 187 3.00 0.05 -3.01
N LEU A 188 2.88 -0.33 -1.74
CA LEU A 188 3.21 0.55 -0.61
C LEU A 188 4.71 0.86 -0.52
N GLY A 189 5.58 0.02 -1.06
CA GLY A 189 7.00 0.34 -1.22
C GLY A 189 7.27 1.56 -2.12
N LYS A 190 6.41 1.85 -3.12
CA LYS A 190 6.72 2.77 -4.23
C LYS A 190 6.70 4.25 -3.85
N LYS A 191 5.60 4.73 -3.26
CA LYS A 191 5.39 6.16 -2.96
C LYS A 191 5.17 6.38 -1.47
N CYS A 192 4.33 5.54 -0.87
CA CYS A 192 4.04 5.61 0.55
C CYS A 192 5.31 5.42 1.38
N PHE A 193 6.06 4.36 1.11
CA PHE A 193 7.34 4.13 1.77
C PHE A 193 8.45 5.00 1.18
N ALA A 194 8.87 4.76 -0.08
CA ALA A 194 10.09 5.36 -0.61
C ALA A 194 10.16 6.89 -0.56
N LEU A 195 9.02 7.59 -0.56
CA LEU A 195 8.98 9.05 -0.49
C LEU A 195 8.41 9.54 0.82
N ARG A 196 7.19 9.19 1.20
CA ARG A 196 6.53 9.83 2.35
C ARG A 196 7.20 9.42 3.67
N ILE A 197 7.21 8.12 4.00
CA ILE A 197 7.93 7.60 5.17
C ILE A 197 9.46 7.74 4.99
N GLY A 198 9.97 7.53 3.79
CA GLY A 198 11.40 7.66 3.50
C GLY A 198 11.92 9.07 3.78
N SER A 199 11.15 10.11 3.44
CA SER A 199 11.52 11.50 3.72
C SER A 199 11.53 11.84 5.21
N THR A 200 10.68 11.18 6.01
CA THR A 200 10.69 11.38 7.47
C THR A 200 11.82 10.63 8.14
N ILE A 201 12.20 9.45 7.63
CA ILE A 201 13.39 8.72 8.10
C ILE A 201 14.70 9.46 7.76
N ALA A 202 14.72 10.19 6.63
CA ALA A 202 15.90 10.91 6.16
C ALA A 202 16.10 12.28 6.82
N LYS A 203 15.09 12.81 7.53
CA LYS A 203 15.11 14.12 8.17
C LYS A 203 16.08 14.15 9.36
#